data_AF-A0A1Z1WSK6-F1
#
_entry.id   AF-A0A1Z1WSK6-F1
#
_cell.length_a   1.000
_cell.length_b   1.000
_cell.length_c   1.000
_cell.angle_alpha   90.00
_cell.angle_beta   90.00
_cell.angle_gamma   90.00
#
_symmetry.space_group_name_H-M   'P 1'
#
loop_
_entity.id
_entity.type
_entity.pdbx_description
1 polymer ?
#
loop_
_entity_poly.entity_id
_entity_poly.type
_entity_poly.pdbx_seq_one_letter_code
_entity_poly.pdbx_strand_id
1 'polypeptide(L)'
;MGSLVDGLLTRARLMSGTAAITRQPLRLDQLVEAVVEDTGTAGHRVEVRVEETVVVADPGLVRRAVGNLLGNALAPATRPESPPTYASPSRRTAP
;
A
#
# COMPACT_ATOMS: atom_id res chain seq x y z
N MET A 1 -16.97 -7.97 -8.27
CA MET A 1 -17.26 -7.91 -6.83
C MET A 1 -16.41 -8.97 -6.09
N GLY A 2 -15.13 -8.69 -5.82
CA GLY A 2 -14.22 -9.66 -5.17
C GLY A 2 -13.05 -8.99 -4.44
N SER A 3 -12.61 -7.82 -4.93
CA SER A 3 -11.45 -7.08 -4.43
C SER A 3 -11.48 -6.71 -2.94
N LEU A 4 -12.66 -6.46 -2.35
CA LEU A 4 -12.77 -6.17 -0.92
C LEU A 4 -12.48 -7.41 -0.06
N VAL A 5 -13.04 -8.55 -0.44
CA VAL A 5 -12.86 -9.82 0.28
C VAL A 5 -11.42 -10.31 0.11
N ASP A 6 -10.88 -10.23 -1.11
CA ASP A 6 -9.48 -10.52 -1.39
C ASP A 6 -8.57 -9.62 -0.55
N GLY A 7 -8.90 -8.32 -0.47
CA GLY A 7 -8.10 -7.37 0.25
C GLY A 7 -8.04 -7.61 1.76
N LEU A 8 -9.16 -8.04 2.36
CA LEU A 8 -9.26 -8.41 3.77
C LEU A 8 -8.55 -9.73 4.06
N LEU A 9 -8.74 -10.74 3.20
CA LEU A 9 -8.09 -12.05 3.34
C LEU A 9 -6.57 -11.96 3.23
N THR A 10 -6.05 -11.19 2.27
CA THR A 10 -4.60 -10.96 2.19
C THR A 10 -4.06 -10.31 3.46
N ARG A 11 -4.78 -9.33 4.03
CA ARG A 11 -4.36 -8.67 5.27
C ARG A 11 -4.37 -9.64 6.46
N ALA A 12 -5.42 -10.45 6.57
CA ALA A 12 -5.52 -11.47 7.61
C ALA A 12 -4.36 -12.48 7.53
N ARG A 13 -4.06 -12.99 6.33
CA ARG A 13 -2.96 -13.95 6.10
C ARG A 13 -1.59 -13.35 6.39
N LEU A 14 -1.36 -12.09 6.04
CA LEU A 14 -0.10 -11.39 6.37
C LEU A 14 0.03 -11.19 7.88
N MET A 15 -1.04 -10.79 8.58
CA MET A 15 -1.04 -10.62 10.04
C MET A 15 -0.84 -11.95 10.79
N SER A 16 -1.40 -13.05 10.28
CA SER A 16 -1.21 -14.37 10.89
C SER A 16 0.07 -15.08 10.46
N GLY A 17 0.89 -14.47 9.57
CA GLY A 17 2.10 -15.08 9.01
C GLY A 17 1.84 -16.29 8.10
N THR A 18 0.59 -16.49 7.65
CA THR A 18 0.16 -17.63 6.82
C THR A 18 0.13 -17.31 5.33
N ALA A 19 0.44 -16.07 4.95
CA ALA A 19 0.66 -15.73 3.55
C ALA A 19 1.96 -16.41 3.06
N ALA A 20 1.85 -17.27 2.06
CA ALA A 20 3.02 -17.74 1.32
C ALA A 20 3.61 -16.53 0.56
N ILE A 21 4.78 -16.06 1.00
CA ILE A 21 5.49 -14.95 0.37
C ILE A 21 6.52 -15.54 -0.59
N THR A 22 6.32 -15.38 -1.89
CA THR A 22 7.25 -15.86 -2.90
C THR A 22 8.23 -14.74 -3.24
N ARG A 23 9.30 -14.63 -2.45
CA ARG A 23 10.33 -13.62 -2.69
C ARG A 23 11.16 -14.00 -3.90
N GLN A 24 11.21 -13.10 -4.88
CA GLN A 24 12.04 -13.24 -6.07
C GLN A 24 12.65 -11.89 -6.46
N PRO A 25 13.77 -11.87 -7.19
CA PRO A 25 14.28 -10.65 -7.80
C PRO A 25 13.23 -10.02 -8.72
N LEU A 26 12.96 -8.74 -8.55
CA LEU A 26 11.99 -7.98 -9.36
C LEU A 26 12.53 -6.59 -9.68
N ARG A 27 12.24 -6.12 -10.90
CA ARG A 27 12.49 -4.74 -11.36
C ARG A 27 11.43 -3.81 -10.80
N LEU A 28 11.78 -3.08 -9.73
CA LEU A 28 10.83 -2.27 -8.98
C LEU A 28 10.35 -1.07 -9.78
N ASP A 29 11.27 -0.44 -10.51
CA ASP A 29 11.02 0.60 -11.48
C ASP A 29 9.92 0.19 -12.48
N GLN A 30 10.12 -0.95 -13.14
CA GLN A 30 9.20 -1.48 -14.15
C GLN A 30 7.84 -1.85 -13.56
N LEU A 31 7.82 -2.43 -12.34
CA LEU A 31 6.57 -2.75 -11.66
C LEU A 31 5.78 -1.48 -11.32
N VAL A 32 6.45 -0.44 -10.81
CA VAL A 32 5.80 0.83 -10.47
C VAL A 32 5.23 1.49 -11.71
N GLU A 33 5.98 1.55 -12.81
CA GLU A 33 5.52 2.08 -14.10
C GLU A 33 4.24 1.36 -14.57
N ALA A 34 4.27 0.03 -14.60
CA ALA A 34 3.12 -0.78 -15.01
C ALA A 34 1.88 -0.53 -14.12
N VAL A 35 2.07 -0.40 -12.80
CA VAL A 35 0.95 -0.15 -11.88
C VAL A 35 0.36 1.24 -12.06
N VAL A 36 1.18 2.25 -12.35
CA VAL A 36 0.70 3.61 -12.63
C VAL A 36 -0.12 3.63 -13.92
N GLU A 37 0.35 2.94 -14.96
CA GLU A 37 -0.36 2.78 -16.23
C GLU A 37 -1.71 2.06 -16.04
N ASP A 38 -1.72 0.94 -15.29
CA ASP A 38 -2.92 0.14 -15.02
C ASP A 38 -3.99 0.88 -14.19
N THR A 39 -3.57 1.73 -13.25
CA THR A 39 -4.49 2.37 -12.29
C THR A 39 -5.36 3.46 -12.94
N GLY A 40 -4.83 4.14 -13.97
CA GLY A 40 -5.46 5.32 -14.56
C GLY A 40 -5.44 6.52 -13.59
N THR A 41 -5.22 7.73 -14.12
CA THR A 41 -4.97 8.91 -13.26
C THR A 41 -6.22 9.72 -12.91
N ALA A 42 -7.40 9.32 -13.41
CA ALA A 42 -8.69 9.99 -13.16
C ALA A 42 -8.64 11.54 -13.38
N GLY A 43 -7.88 11.99 -14.38
CA GLY A 43 -7.69 13.41 -14.69
C GLY A 43 -6.59 14.12 -13.89
N HIS A 44 -5.96 13.45 -12.93
CA HIS A 44 -4.78 13.95 -12.23
C HIS A 44 -3.54 13.83 -13.12
N ARG A 45 -2.60 14.76 -12.94
CA ARG A 45 -1.25 14.64 -13.53
C ARG A 45 -0.41 13.77 -12.61
N VAL A 46 0.01 12.61 -13.09
CA VAL A 46 0.93 11.72 -12.39
C VAL A 46 2.27 11.76 -13.11
N GLU A 47 3.34 12.03 -12.36
CA GLU A 47 4.72 11.99 -12.86
C GLU A 47 5.44 10.82 -12.18
N VAL A 48 5.99 9.92 -12.99
CA VAL A 48 6.77 8.77 -12.50
C VAL A 48 8.24 9.11 -12.62
N ARG A 49 8.95 9.10 -11.50
CA ARG A 49 10.42 9.25 -11.43
C ARG A 49 10.98 8.02 -10.74
N VAL A 50 11.64 7.17 -11.50
CA VAL A 50 12.22 5.92 -11.02
C VAL A 50 13.64 5.77 -11.51
N GLU A 51 14.46 5.08 -10.72
CA GLU A 51 15.80 4.66 -11.07
C GLU A 51 15.81 3.14 -11.23
N GLU A 52 16.67 2.62 -12.11
CA GLU A 52 16.79 1.18 -12.32
C GLU A 52 17.12 0.46 -11.00
N THR A 53 16.15 -0.30 -10.49
CA THR A 53 16.22 -0.87 -9.13
C THR A 53 15.72 -2.30 -9.14
N VAL A 54 16.58 -3.23 -8.73
CA VAL A 54 16.20 -4.63 -8.50
C VAL A 54 16.08 -4.90 -7.01
N VAL A 55 14.94 -5.44 -6.57
CA VAL A 55 14.71 -5.83 -5.16
C VAL A 55 14.24 -7.27 -5.06
N VAL A 56 14.51 -7.93 -3.92
CA VAL A 56 13.99 -9.27 -3.64
C VAL A 56 12.71 -9.14 -2.81
N ALA A 57 11.56 -9.28 -3.45
CA ALA A 57 10.26 -9.17 -2.81
C ALA A 57 9.20 -10.04 -3.53
N ASP A 58 8.01 -10.11 -2.96
CA ASP A 58 6.86 -10.73 -3.61
C ASP A 58 6.20 -9.70 -4.56
N PRO A 59 6.18 -9.94 -5.88
CA PRO A 59 5.67 -8.96 -6.83
C PRO A 59 4.18 -8.67 -6.65
N GLY A 60 3.38 -9.65 -6.24
CA GLY A 60 1.95 -9.48 -6.01
C GLY A 60 1.70 -8.53 -4.84
N LEU A 61 2.45 -8.70 -3.75
CA LEU A 61 2.36 -7.82 -2.59
C LEU A 61 2.87 -6.40 -2.89
N VAL A 62 3.97 -6.27 -3.63
CA VAL A 62 4.52 -4.96 -4.02
C VAL A 62 3.55 -4.23 -4.94
N ARG A 63 3.02 -4.89 -5.97
CA ARG A 63 1.98 -4.34 -6.87
C ARG A 63 0.79 -3.82 -6.09
N ARG A 64 0.30 -4.61 -5.14
CA ARG A 64 -0.82 -4.21 -4.29
C ARG A 64 -0.48 -3.02 -3.39
N ALA A 65 0.71 -2.99 -2.81
CA ALA A 65 1.16 -1.88 -1.98
C ALA A 65 1.22 -0.57 -2.80
N VAL A 66 1.84 -0.58 -3.98
CA VAL A 66 1.92 0.57 -4.87
C VAL A 66 0.52 1.02 -5.31
N GLY A 67 -0.34 0.08 -5.74
CA GLY A 67 -1.72 0.39 -6.12
C GLY A 67 -2.53 1.04 -4.99
N ASN A 68 -2.34 0.58 -3.74
CA ASN A 68 -2.98 1.21 -2.58
C ASN A 68 -2.45 2.63 -2.34
N LEU A 69 -1.14 2.86 -2.49
CA LEU A 69 -0.56 4.20 -2.35
C LEU A 69 -1.10 5.16 -3.41
N LEU A 70 -1.20 4.71 -4.67
CA LEU A 70 -1.79 5.49 -5.75
C LEU A 70 -3.27 5.76 -5.51
N GLY A 71 -4.03 4.73 -5.11
CA GLY A 71 -5.45 4.88 -4.76
C GLY A 71 -5.65 5.91 -3.64
N ASN A 72 -4.79 5.92 -2.63
CA ASN A 72 -4.82 6.92 -1.57
C ASN A 72 -4.45 8.32 -2.07
N ALA A 73 -3.50 8.43 -3.01
CA ALA A 73 -3.05 9.72 -3.54
C ALA A 73 -4.05 10.34 -4.53
N LEU A 74 -4.77 9.52 -5.29
CA LEU A 74 -5.78 9.94 -6.26
C LEU A 74 -7.17 10.12 -5.65
N ALA A 75 -7.39 9.58 -4.44
CA ALA A 75 -8.61 9.84 -3.70
C ALA A 75 -8.72 11.34 -3.35
N PRO A 76 -9.91 11.95 -3.46
CA PRO A 76 -10.13 13.29 -2.95
C PRO A 76 -9.71 13.36 -1.49
N ALA A 77 -8.95 14.41 -1.12
CA ALA A 77 -8.59 14.63 0.27
C ALA A 77 -9.87 14.89 1.08
N THR A 78 -10.39 13.87 1.74
CA THR A 78 -11.44 14.03 2.75
C THR A 78 -10.78 14.76 3.91
N ARG A 79 -11.05 16.05 4.08
CA ARG A 79 -10.60 16.80 5.25
C ARG A 79 -11.14 16.09 6.48
N PRO A 80 -10.30 15.53 7.38
CA PRO A 80 -10.83 15.02 8.62
C PRO A 80 -11.41 16.20 9.40
N GLU A 81 -12.68 16.12 9.79
CA GLU A 81 -13.38 17.16 10.53
C GLU A 81 -12.94 17.30 11.99
N SER A 82 -11.92 16.56 12.41
CA SER A 82 -11.16 16.81 13.63
C SER A 82 -9.76 16.17 13.55
N PRO A 83 -8.72 16.84 14.06
CA PRO A 83 -7.39 16.21 14.18
C PRO A 83 -7.49 14.97 15.07
N PRO A 84 -6.69 13.92 14.81
CA PRO A 84 -6.68 12.72 15.64
C PRO A 84 -6.22 13.10 17.05
N THR A 85 -7.14 13.01 18.02
CA THR A 85 -6.80 13.09 19.44
C THR A 85 -5.95 11.88 19.78
N TYR A 86 -4.64 12.06 19.83
CA TYR A 86 -3.75 11.07 20.42
C TYR A 86 -4.08 10.99 21.92
N ALA A 87 -4.75 9.92 22.33
CA ALA A 87 -4.94 9.63 23.75
C ALA A 87 -3.56 9.41 24.37
N SER A 88 -3.11 10.36 25.19
CA SER A 88 -1.87 10.23 25.97
C SER A 88 -1.93 8.94 26.79
N PRO A 89 -0.89 8.09 26.78
CA PRO A 89 -0.84 6.92 27.63
C PRO A 89 -0.80 7.41 29.09
N SER A 90 -1.85 7.08 29.83
CA SER A 90 -1.91 7.26 31.27
C SER A 90 -0.72 6.54 31.90
N ARG A 91 0.21 7.31 32.49
CA ARG A 91 1.30 6.77 33.31
C ARG A 91 0.66 5.97 34.44
N ARG A 92 0.67 4.64 34.31
CA ARG A 92 0.34 3.74 35.39
C ARG A 92 1.55 3.71 36.32
N THR A 93 1.58 4.60 37.29
CA THR A 93 2.44 4.49 38.47
C THR A 93 2.02 3.24 39.23
N ALA A 94 2.89 2.24 39.28
CA ALA A 94 2.76 1.11 40.19
C ALA A 94 3.66 1.36 41.42
N PRO A 95 3.16 1.19 42.65
CA PRO A 95 3.99 0.92 43.82
C PRO A 95 4.51 -0.52 43.83
#